data_AF-A0A972Y2T9-F1
#
_entry.id   AF-A0A972Y2T9-F1
#
_cell.length_a   1.000
_cell.length_b   1.000
_cell.length_c   1.000
_cell.angle_alpha   90.00
_cell.angle_beta   90.00
_cell.angle_gamma   90.00
#
_symmetry.space_group_name_H-M   'P 1'
#
loop_
_entity.id
_entity.type
_entity.pdbx_description
1 polymer ?
#
loop_
_entity_poly.entity_id
_entity_poly.type
_entity_poly.pdbx_seq_one_letter_code
_entity_poly.pdbx_strand_id
1 'polypeptide(L)'
;DSLAIIGDNTTIRECVTVNRGTKALGRTEIGDNCLIMATAHIAHDCIIGDNAIVENGVALAGHVVIGEYAVIGGLAAIHQFIHIGAHAMISGGSLVRKEPLSYVGINSIGLRRRGFSTEKIREIQDIYRILYQKNYNNTQALGIIEAEMEATTERDEILQFIRNSQRGIMKGYFNAN
;
A
#
# COMPACT_ATOMS: atom_id res chain seq x y z
N ASP A 1 23.57 5.01 -16.48
CA ASP A 1 23.04 6.02 -15.54
C ASP A 1 21.73 5.54 -14.92
N SER A 2 21.29 6.22 -13.85
CA SER A 2 20.00 5.95 -13.18
C SER A 2 19.31 7.26 -12.84
N LEU A 3 17.99 7.22 -12.71
CA LEU A 3 17.12 8.41 -12.65
C LEU A 3 16.30 8.48 -11.35
N ALA A 4 15.90 9.70 -11.01
CA ALA A 4 14.74 9.97 -10.18
C ALA A 4 13.73 10.69 -11.08
N ILE A 5 12.52 10.16 -11.18
CA ILE A 5 11.46 10.63 -12.07
C ILE A 5 10.29 11.07 -11.20
N ILE A 6 9.76 12.25 -11.47
CA ILE A 6 8.63 12.83 -10.76
C ILE A 6 7.61 13.23 -11.82
N GLY A 7 6.39 12.73 -11.66
CA GLY A 7 5.25 12.99 -12.54
C GLY A 7 4.66 14.39 -12.38
N ASP A 8 3.63 14.64 -13.16
CA ASP A 8 2.99 15.93 -13.28
C ASP A 8 2.11 16.25 -12.06
N ASN A 9 2.00 17.54 -11.73
CA ASN A 9 1.17 18.04 -10.62
C ASN A 9 1.54 17.48 -9.23
N THR A 10 2.71 16.85 -9.09
CA THR A 10 3.21 16.36 -7.81
C THR A 10 3.79 17.51 -6.98
N THR A 11 3.32 17.63 -5.74
CA THR A 11 3.80 18.63 -4.78
C THR A 11 4.86 18.01 -3.87
N ILE A 12 6.08 18.56 -3.92
CA ILE A 12 7.19 18.18 -3.04
C ILE A 12 7.44 19.29 -2.02
N ARG A 13 7.36 18.92 -0.75
CA ARG A 13 7.52 19.84 0.39
C ARG A 13 8.97 19.91 0.88
N GLU A 14 9.16 20.73 1.90
CA GLU A 14 10.44 21.15 2.45
C GLU A 14 11.29 19.94 2.88
N CYS A 15 12.57 19.94 2.51
CA CYS A 15 13.54 18.92 2.93
C CYS A 15 13.19 17.47 2.54
N VAL A 16 12.32 17.26 1.55
CA VAL A 16 12.11 15.94 0.96
C VAL A 16 13.39 15.49 0.24
N THR A 17 13.72 14.20 0.36
CA THR A 17 14.82 13.58 -0.38
C THR A 17 14.28 12.47 -1.27
N VAL A 18 14.65 12.51 -2.55
CA VAL A 18 14.32 11.47 -3.53
C VAL A 18 15.61 10.97 -4.15
N ASN A 19 15.98 9.73 -3.83
CA ASN A 19 17.20 9.14 -4.35
C ASN A 19 16.93 8.51 -5.72
N ARG A 20 17.83 8.70 -6.68
CA ARG A 20 17.79 7.97 -7.95
C ARG A 20 17.85 6.45 -7.73
N GLY A 21 17.41 5.69 -8.73
CA GLY A 21 17.48 4.23 -8.71
C GLY A 21 18.92 3.68 -8.68
N THR A 22 19.04 2.38 -8.46
CA THR A 22 20.29 1.63 -8.60
C THR A 22 20.31 0.84 -9.91
N LYS A 23 21.25 -0.10 -10.07
CA LYS A 23 21.27 -1.03 -11.21
C LYS A 23 20.09 -2.01 -11.21
N ALA A 24 19.37 -2.14 -10.09
CA ALA A 24 18.27 -3.08 -9.96
C ALA A 24 17.04 -2.67 -10.77
N LEU A 25 16.59 -1.41 -10.67
CA LEU A 25 15.47 -0.90 -11.47
C LEU A 25 15.87 0.23 -12.43
N GLY A 26 16.99 0.91 -12.17
CA GLY A 26 17.47 2.03 -12.98
C GLY A 26 16.75 3.35 -12.70
N ARG A 27 15.67 3.33 -11.92
CA ARG A 27 14.87 4.51 -11.60
C ARG A 27 14.17 4.40 -10.26
N THR A 28 13.99 5.55 -9.62
CA THR A 28 12.95 5.79 -8.60
C THR A 28 11.90 6.67 -9.26
N GLU A 29 10.62 6.35 -9.06
CA GLU A 29 9.52 7.00 -9.79
C GLU A 29 8.42 7.42 -8.81
N ILE A 30 8.01 8.68 -8.92
CA ILE A 30 6.83 9.23 -8.25
C ILE A 30 5.85 9.63 -9.35
N GLY A 31 4.63 9.11 -9.28
CA GLY A 31 3.58 9.36 -10.26
C GLY A 31 3.01 10.78 -10.21
N ASP A 32 1.83 10.92 -10.81
CA ASP A 32 1.15 12.20 -10.97
C ASP A 32 0.31 12.54 -9.74
N ASN A 33 0.06 13.83 -9.53
CA ASN A 33 -0.85 14.35 -8.50
C ASN A 33 -0.50 13.88 -7.06
N CYS A 34 0.76 13.52 -6.80
CA CYS A 34 1.17 13.07 -5.48
C CYS A 34 1.42 14.26 -4.54
N LEU A 35 1.27 14.03 -3.23
CA LEU A 35 1.70 14.96 -2.20
C LEU A 35 2.78 14.30 -1.35
N ILE A 36 4.01 14.79 -1.46
CA ILE A 36 5.15 14.35 -0.65
C ILE A 36 5.45 15.44 0.37
N MET A 37 5.06 15.21 1.62
CA MET A 37 5.13 16.20 2.70
C MET A 37 6.54 16.29 3.31
N ALA A 38 6.74 17.27 4.19
CA ALA A 38 8.06 17.73 4.60
C ALA A 38 8.88 16.60 5.24
N THR A 39 10.20 16.64 5.01
CA THR A 39 11.21 15.71 5.55
C THR A 39 11.02 14.23 5.19
N ALA A 40 10.12 13.89 4.27
CA ALA A 40 9.99 12.52 3.78
C ALA A 40 11.25 12.06 3.01
N HIS A 41 11.60 10.79 3.17
CA HIS A 41 12.71 10.16 2.47
C HIS A 41 12.19 9.05 1.54
N ILE A 42 12.48 9.20 0.24
CA ILE A 42 12.20 8.22 -0.80
C ILE A 42 13.53 7.62 -1.25
N ALA A 43 13.82 6.40 -0.81
CA ALA A 43 15.05 5.69 -1.18
C ALA A 43 15.07 5.26 -2.65
N HIS A 44 16.15 4.58 -3.02
CA HIS A 44 16.39 4.10 -4.38
C HIS A 44 15.39 3.02 -4.81
N ASP A 45 15.07 3.02 -6.10
CA ASP A 45 14.24 2.00 -6.77
C ASP A 45 12.79 1.92 -6.22
N CYS A 46 12.32 2.97 -5.53
CA CYS A 46 10.93 3.06 -5.10
C CYS A 46 10.01 3.46 -6.26
N ILE A 47 8.78 2.96 -6.24
CA ILE A 47 7.72 3.30 -7.19
C ILE A 47 6.51 3.78 -6.39
N ILE A 48 6.09 5.02 -6.61
CA ILE A 48 4.93 5.63 -5.97
C ILE A 48 3.90 5.93 -7.05
N GLY A 49 2.72 5.30 -6.95
CA GLY A 49 1.62 5.50 -7.88
C GLY A 49 0.90 6.83 -7.68
N ASP A 50 0.03 7.15 -8.63
CA ASP A 50 -0.62 8.45 -8.72
C ASP A 50 -1.49 8.76 -7.50
N ASN A 51 -1.67 10.05 -7.21
CA ASN A 51 -2.52 10.54 -6.12
C ASN A 51 -2.13 10.03 -4.72
N ALA A 52 -0.94 9.44 -4.57
CA ALA A 52 -0.45 8.97 -3.28
C ALA A 52 -0.08 10.16 -2.39
N ILE A 53 -0.29 9.98 -1.08
CA ILE A 53 0.08 10.96 -0.06
C ILE A 53 1.11 10.34 0.86
N VAL A 54 2.28 10.97 0.94
CA VAL A 54 3.36 10.59 1.85
C VAL A 54 3.50 11.72 2.86
N GLU A 55 3.05 11.49 4.10
CA GLU A 55 3.04 12.52 5.14
C GLU A 55 4.43 12.84 5.71
N ASN A 56 4.49 13.81 6.62
CA ASN A 56 5.73 14.36 7.13
C ASN A 56 6.64 13.29 7.76
N GLY A 57 7.93 13.35 7.44
CA GLY A 57 8.97 12.50 8.04
C GLY A 57 8.81 11.01 7.78
N VAL A 58 8.01 10.60 6.78
CA VAL A 58 7.94 9.19 6.36
C VAL A 58 9.28 8.77 5.76
N ALA A 59 9.75 7.57 6.11
CA ALA A 59 10.97 7.00 5.56
C ALA A 59 10.67 5.72 4.77
N LEU A 60 10.85 5.77 3.45
CA LEU A 60 10.77 4.60 2.57
C LEU A 60 12.17 4.06 2.33
N ALA A 61 12.43 2.80 2.69
CA ALA A 61 13.64 2.10 2.28
C ALA A 61 13.57 1.68 0.80
N GLY A 62 14.68 1.15 0.26
CA GLY A 62 14.77 0.86 -1.17
C GLY A 62 13.74 -0.17 -1.66
N HIS A 63 13.34 -0.06 -2.93
CA HIS A 63 12.39 -0.97 -3.58
C HIS A 63 10.98 -1.01 -2.96
N VAL A 64 10.56 0.06 -2.29
CA VAL A 64 9.18 0.15 -1.80
C VAL A 64 8.26 0.52 -2.96
N VAL A 65 7.12 -0.17 -3.05
CA VAL A 65 6.05 0.13 -4.01
C VAL A 65 4.83 0.65 -3.24
N ILE A 66 4.34 1.82 -3.62
CA ILE A 66 3.14 2.45 -3.08
C ILE A 66 2.12 2.55 -4.20
N GLY A 67 0.94 1.96 -4.00
CA GLY A 67 -0.14 2.00 -4.97
C GLY A 67 -0.83 3.36 -5.05
N GLU A 68 -1.60 3.54 -6.12
CA GLU A 68 -2.42 4.72 -6.35
C GLU A 68 -3.30 5.05 -5.13
N TYR A 69 -3.45 6.34 -4.81
CA TYR A 69 -4.32 6.83 -3.74
C TYR A 69 -4.00 6.30 -2.32
N ALA A 70 -2.86 5.61 -2.15
CA ALA A 70 -2.42 5.17 -0.83
C ALA A 70 -1.96 6.37 0.01
N VAL A 71 -2.19 6.29 1.32
CA VAL A 71 -1.82 7.32 2.28
C VAL A 71 -0.88 6.73 3.30
N ILE A 72 0.34 7.28 3.40
CA ILE A 72 1.33 6.89 4.38
C ILE A 72 1.37 7.95 5.48
N GLY A 73 0.84 7.62 6.65
CA GLY A 73 0.77 8.52 7.79
C GLY A 73 2.14 8.94 8.30
N GLY A 74 2.20 10.14 8.89
CA GLY A 74 3.47 10.79 9.25
C GLY A 74 4.35 9.96 10.16
N LEU A 75 5.67 10.09 10.02
CA LEU A 75 6.69 9.37 10.77
C LEU A 75 6.66 7.83 10.62
N ALA A 76 5.90 7.29 9.67
CA ALA A 76 5.96 5.87 9.35
C ALA A 76 7.29 5.50 8.68
N ALA A 77 7.82 4.32 8.99
CA ALA A 77 9.01 3.78 8.35
C ALA A 77 8.69 2.48 7.62
N ILE A 78 8.95 2.44 6.32
CA ILE A 78 8.63 1.31 5.44
C ILE A 78 9.91 0.57 5.08
N HIS A 79 9.97 -0.71 5.43
CA HIS A 79 11.14 -1.55 5.14
C HIS A 79 11.28 -1.83 3.64
N GLN A 80 12.49 -2.18 3.20
CA GLN A 80 12.78 -2.46 1.79
C GLN A 80 11.94 -3.62 1.25
N PHE A 81 11.58 -3.53 -0.04
CA PHE A 81 10.76 -4.51 -0.77
C PHE A 81 9.33 -4.70 -0.24
N ILE A 82 8.78 -3.71 0.47
CA ILE A 82 7.37 -3.72 0.88
C ILE A 82 6.52 -3.14 -0.24
N HIS A 83 5.38 -3.78 -0.51
CA HIS A 83 4.35 -3.30 -1.42
C HIS A 83 3.12 -2.89 -0.60
N ILE A 84 2.69 -1.65 -0.77
CA ILE A 84 1.49 -1.06 -0.20
C ILE A 84 0.47 -0.95 -1.33
N GLY A 85 -0.67 -1.64 -1.21
CA GLY A 85 -1.70 -1.66 -2.25
C GLY A 85 -2.42 -0.32 -2.42
N ALA A 86 -3.13 -0.17 -3.53
CA ALA A 86 -3.93 1.01 -3.83
C ALA A 86 -4.96 1.29 -2.73
N HIS A 87 -5.26 2.58 -2.51
CA HIS A 87 -6.21 3.07 -1.50
C HIS A 87 -5.89 2.72 -0.03
N ALA A 88 -4.80 1.99 0.24
CA ALA A 88 -4.39 1.63 1.60
C ALA A 88 -4.10 2.88 2.43
N MET A 89 -4.27 2.76 3.74
CA MET A 89 -3.89 3.80 4.69
C MET A 89 -3.01 3.18 5.76
N ILE A 90 -1.80 3.70 5.90
CA ILE A 90 -0.87 3.34 6.97
C ILE A 90 -0.97 4.40 8.05
N SER A 91 -1.21 3.99 9.30
CA SER A 91 -1.26 4.90 10.43
C SER A 91 0.09 5.57 10.69
N GLY A 92 0.08 6.80 11.20
CA GLY A 92 1.31 7.50 11.57
C GLY A 92 2.15 6.75 12.61
N GLY A 93 3.47 6.90 12.54
CA GLY A 93 4.43 6.24 13.42
C GLY A 93 4.58 4.72 13.22
N SER A 94 3.93 4.15 12.20
CA SER A 94 3.98 2.70 11.95
C SER A 94 5.36 2.25 11.46
N LEU A 95 5.86 1.14 12.02
CA LEU A 95 7.05 0.45 11.52
C LEU A 95 6.65 -0.73 10.63
N VAL A 96 6.62 -0.52 9.32
CA VAL A 96 6.15 -1.51 8.34
C VAL A 96 7.30 -2.46 7.97
N ARG A 97 7.58 -3.45 8.83
CA ARG A 97 8.69 -4.42 8.66
C ARG A 97 8.31 -5.90 8.76
N LYS A 98 7.27 -6.24 9.51
CA LYS A 98 6.45 -7.48 9.49
C LYS A 98 5.66 -7.59 10.80
N GLU A 99 6.23 -7.17 11.94
CA GLU A 99 5.62 -7.22 13.27
C GLU A 99 6.29 -6.16 14.19
N PRO A 100 5.59 -5.53 15.17
CA PRO A 100 4.15 -5.56 15.44
C PRO A 100 3.43 -4.49 14.61
N LEU A 101 2.89 -4.88 13.46
CA LEU A 101 1.91 -4.10 12.70
C LEU A 101 0.79 -5.07 12.33
N SER A 102 -0.45 -4.60 12.31
CA SER A 102 -1.61 -5.47 12.06
C SER A 102 -2.62 -4.77 11.19
N TYR A 103 -3.39 -5.56 10.44
CA TYR A 103 -4.61 -5.10 9.81
C TYR A 103 -5.64 -4.67 10.86
N VAL A 104 -6.18 -3.45 10.72
CA VAL A 104 -7.17 -2.86 11.65
C VAL A 104 -8.52 -2.55 10.99
N GLY A 105 -8.70 -2.90 9.72
CA GLY A 105 -9.91 -2.59 8.95
C GLY A 105 -9.61 -2.05 7.55
N ILE A 106 -10.67 -1.95 6.74
CA ILE A 106 -10.59 -1.31 5.43
C ILE A 106 -10.63 0.22 5.55
N ASN A 107 -10.03 0.92 4.59
CA ASN A 107 -10.09 2.38 4.48
C ASN A 107 -11.44 2.85 3.89
N SER A 108 -12.55 2.54 4.58
CA SER A 108 -13.91 2.83 4.12
C SER A 108 -14.17 4.32 3.91
N ILE A 109 -13.56 5.19 4.72
CA ILE A 109 -13.65 6.65 4.58
C ILE A 109 -12.97 7.10 3.28
N GLY A 110 -11.74 6.63 3.02
CA GLY A 110 -11.02 6.95 1.79
C GLY A 110 -11.75 6.45 0.55
N LEU A 111 -12.25 5.22 0.56
CA LEU A 111 -13.04 4.67 -0.55
C LEU A 111 -14.31 5.50 -0.80
N ARG A 112 -15.06 5.86 0.26
CA ARG A 112 -16.27 6.68 0.12
C ARG A 112 -15.99 8.06 -0.46
N ARG A 113 -14.90 8.72 -0.05
CA ARG A 113 -14.48 10.01 -0.61
C ARG A 113 -14.12 9.93 -2.09
N ARG A 114 -13.74 8.75 -2.57
CA ARG A 114 -13.39 8.47 -3.98
C ARG A 114 -14.55 7.91 -4.80
N GLY A 115 -15.78 8.00 -4.27
CA GLY A 115 -17.00 7.67 -5.03
C GLY A 115 -17.36 6.18 -5.07
N PHE A 116 -16.69 5.33 -4.29
CA PHE A 116 -17.07 3.92 -4.17
C PHE A 116 -18.46 3.81 -3.55
N SER A 117 -19.32 2.99 -4.17
CA SER A 117 -20.67 2.73 -3.65
C SER A 117 -20.63 2.02 -2.30
N THR A 118 -21.71 2.11 -1.53
CA THR A 118 -21.76 1.45 -0.23
C THR A 118 -21.74 -0.08 -0.39
N GLU A 119 -22.33 -0.57 -1.47
CA GLU A 119 -22.35 -1.97 -1.87
C GLU A 119 -20.92 -2.46 -2.15
N LYS A 120 -20.15 -1.68 -2.93
CA LYS A 120 -18.75 -2.02 -3.25
C LYS A 120 -17.86 -2.00 -2.01
N ILE A 121 -18.05 -1.02 -1.13
CA ILE A 121 -17.30 -0.96 0.15
C ILE A 121 -17.60 -2.19 1.02
N ARG A 122 -18.87 -2.65 1.05
CA ARG A 122 -19.25 -3.87 1.79
C ARG A 122 -18.62 -5.11 1.18
N GLU A 123 -18.65 -5.24 -0.14
CA GLU A 123 -17.99 -6.33 -0.85
C GLU A 123 -16.49 -6.43 -0.49
N ILE A 124 -15.75 -5.31 -0.58
CA ILE A 124 -14.34 -5.24 -0.20
C ILE A 124 -14.15 -5.61 1.28
N GLN A 125 -15.04 -5.13 2.16
CA GLN A 125 -15.01 -5.45 3.59
C GLN A 125 -15.17 -6.96 3.83
N ASP A 126 -16.06 -7.62 3.10
CA ASP A 126 -16.33 -9.05 3.24
C ASP A 126 -15.15 -9.90 2.75
N ILE A 127 -14.47 -9.49 1.67
CA ILE A 127 -13.19 -10.10 1.24
C ILE A 127 -12.18 -10.07 2.39
N TYR A 128 -11.95 -8.89 2.99
CA TYR A 128 -10.98 -8.77 4.08
C TYR A 128 -11.40 -9.46 5.39
N ARG A 129 -12.70 -9.68 5.62
CA ARG A 129 -13.19 -10.51 6.71
C ARG A 129 -12.79 -11.97 6.50
N ILE A 130 -12.94 -12.50 5.28
CA ILE A 130 -12.49 -13.87 4.96
C ILE A 130 -10.98 -13.98 5.16
N LEU A 131 -10.21 -13.00 4.70
CA LEU A 131 -8.75 -12.99 4.81
C LEU A 131 -8.23 -12.91 6.26
N TYR A 132 -8.83 -12.09 7.11
CA TYR A 132 -8.25 -11.76 8.43
C TYR A 132 -9.06 -12.16 9.65
N GLN A 133 -10.33 -12.58 9.49
CA GLN A 133 -11.23 -12.83 10.64
C GLN A 133 -11.83 -14.24 10.65
N LYS A 134 -11.62 -15.04 9.61
CA LYS A 134 -12.18 -16.41 9.51
C LYS A 134 -11.17 -17.54 9.81
N ASN A 135 -9.96 -17.20 10.26
CA ASN A 135 -8.90 -18.16 10.61
C ASN A 135 -8.49 -19.11 9.46
N TYR A 136 -8.66 -18.67 8.21
CA TYR A 136 -8.14 -19.38 7.05
C TYR A 136 -6.69 -18.99 6.79
N ASN A 137 -5.90 -19.92 6.26
CA ASN A 137 -4.63 -19.53 5.63
C ASN A 137 -4.91 -18.83 4.29
N ASN A 138 -3.90 -18.14 3.74
CA ASN A 138 -4.06 -17.38 2.50
C ASN A 138 -4.62 -18.24 1.35
N THR A 139 -4.13 -19.46 1.16
CA THR A 139 -4.59 -20.36 0.08
C THR A 139 -6.07 -20.71 0.22
N GLN A 140 -6.51 -21.04 1.44
CA GLN A 140 -7.91 -21.33 1.73
C GLN A 140 -8.79 -20.11 1.51
N ALA A 141 -8.39 -18.95 2.04
CA ALA A 141 -9.15 -17.71 1.91
C ALA A 141 -9.33 -17.32 0.43
N LEU A 142 -8.26 -17.38 -0.37
CA LEU A 142 -8.33 -17.09 -1.81
C LEU A 142 -9.31 -18.02 -2.53
N GLY A 143 -9.25 -19.32 -2.26
CA GLY A 143 -10.16 -20.30 -2.89
C GLY A 143 -11.63 -20.08 -2.53
N ILE A 144 -11.91 -19.70 -1.28
CA ILE A 144 -13.27 -19.37 -0.83
C ILE A 144 -13.79 -18.12 -1.53
N ILE A 145 -12.98 -17.05 -1.60
CA ILE A 145 -13.37 -15.81 -2.26
C ILE A 145 -13.69 -16.05 -3.75
N GLU A 146 -12.89 -16.85 -4.44
CA GLU A 146 -13.13 -17.17 -5.85
C GLU A 146 -14.38 -18.00 -6.10
N ALA A 147 -14.73 -18.89 -5.17
CA ALA A 147 -15.89 -19.78 -5.30
C ALA A 147 -17.21 -19.11 -4.88
N GLU A 148 -17.18 -18.23 -3.88
CA GLU A 148 -18.38 -17.72 -3.22
C GLU A 148 -18.72 -16.26 -3.58
N MET A 149 -17.79 -15.49 -4.15
CA MET A 149 -18.01 -14.07 -4.47
C MET A 149 -18.02 -13.82 -5.98
N GLU A 150 -18.85 -12.89 -6.43
CA GLU A 150 -18.89 -12.47 -7.85
C GLU A 150 -17.58 -11.86 -8.32
N ALA A 151 -17.27 -12.02 -9.62
CA ALA A 151 -16.07 -11.44 -10.21
C ALA A 151 -16.22 -9.94 -10.42
N THR A 152 -15.34 -9.19 -9.75
CA THR A 152 -15.26 -7.75 -9.86
C THR A 152 -13.80 -7.33 -9.96
N THR A 153 -13.58 -6.14 -10.52
CA THR A 153 -12.24 -5.56 -10.65
C THR A 153 -11.51 -5.51 -9.31
N GLU A 154 -12.16 -5.01 -8.26
CA GLU A 154 -11.54 -4.84 -6.94
C GLU A 154 -11.25 -6.19 -6.27
N ARG A 155 -12.15 -7.17 -6.43
CA ARG A 155 -11.90 -8.53 -5.94
C ARG A 155 -10.64 -9.09 -6.59
N ASP A 156 -10.58 -9.05 -7.91
CA ASP A 156 -9.48 -9.67 -8.66
C ASP A 156 -8.15 -8.96 -8.42
N GLU A 157 -8.16 -7.64 -8.26
CA GLU A 157 -6.99 -6.86 -7.83
C GLU A 157 -6.47 -7.29 -6.45
N ILE A 158 -7.36 -7.47 -5.47
CA ILE A 158 -6.99 -7.95 -4.13
C ILE A 158 -6.38 -9.35 -4.21
N LEU A 159 -7.03 -10.28 -4.92
CA LEU A 159 -6.54 -11.65 -5.08
C LEU A 159 -5.17 -11.67 -5.76
N GLN A 160 -5.01 -10.89 -6.83
CA GLN A 160 -3.77 -10.80 -7.57
C GLN A 160 -2.64 -10.19 -6.75
N PHE A 161 -2.93 -9.17 -5.95
CA PHE A 161 -1.97 -8.57 -5.01
C PHE A 161 -1.44 -9.61 -4.02
N ILE A 162 -2.33 -10.41 -3.43
CA ILE A 162 -1.96 -11.44 -2.45
C ILE A 162 -1.12 -12.54 -3.11
N ARG A 163 -1.51 -13.01 -4.30
CA ARG A 163 -0.78 -14.02 -5.07
C ARG A 163 0.63 -13.59 -5.43
N ASN A 164 0.80 -12.31 -5.78
CA ASN A 164 2.09 -11.75 -6.17
C ASN A 164 2.96 -11.35 -4.96
N SER A 165 2.48 -11.50 -3.73
CA SER A 165 3.23 -11.10 -2.55
C SER A 165 4.38 -12.06 -2.24
N GLN A 166 5.61 -11.62 -2.52
CA GLN A 166 6.82 -12.39 -2.23
C GLN A 166 7.14 -12.50 -0.74
N ARG A 167 6.70 -11.52 0.07
CA ARG A 167 7.00 -11.46 1.51
C ARG A 167 5.84 -11.95 2.39
N GLY A 168 4.73 -12.36 1.76
CA GLY A 168 3.46 -12.59 2.44
C GLY A 168 2.73 -11.27 2.73
N ILE A 169 1.49 -11.38 3.18
CA ILE A 169 0.66 -10.22 3.55
C ILE A 169 0.76 -9.93 5.05
N MET A 170 0.36 -8.71 5.42
CA MET A 170 0.23 -8.30 6.82
C MET A 170 -0.66 -9.29 7.58
N LYS A 171 -0.39 -9.53 8.87
CA LYS A 171 -1.26 -10.39 9.68
C LYS A 171 -2.42 -9.59 10.30
N GLY A 172 -3.52 -10.27 10.58
CA GLY A 172 -4.61 -9.73 11.40
C GLY A 172 -4.20 -9.57 12.87
N TYR A 173 -5.02 -8.85 13.64
CA TYR A 173 -4.83 -8.62 15.07
C TYR A 173 -4.86 -9.92 15.89
N PHE A 174 -5.59 -10.93 15.41
CA PHE A 174 -5.70 -12.25 16.05
C PHE A 174 -4.83 -13.23 15.27
N ASN A 175 -3.62 -13.51 15.75
CA ASN A 175 -2.90 -14.72 15.39
C ASN A 175 -2.03 -15.15 16.58
N ALA A 176 -2.64 -15.91 17.48
CA ALA A 176 -1.95 -17.03 18.10
C ALA A 176 -2.52 -18.29 17.45
N ASN A 177 -1.80 -18.80 16.45
CA ASN A 177 -1.59 -20.21 16.13
C ASN A 177 -0.50 -20.31 15.07
#